data_AF-A0A7J4IGJ5-F1
#
_entry.id   AF-A0A7J4IGJ5-F1
#
_cell.length_a   1.000
_cell.length_b   1.000
_cell.length_c   1.000
_cell.angle_alpha   90.00
_cell.angle_beta   90.00
_cell.angle_gamma   90.00
#
_symmetry.space_group_name_H-M   'P 1'
#
loop_
_entity.id
_entity.type
_entity.pdbx_description
1 polymer ?
#
loop_
_entity_poly.entity_id
_entity_poly.type
_entity_poly.pdbx_seq_one_letter_code
_entity_poly.pdbx_strand_id
1 'polypeptide(L)'
;MALMEQNSIGILKNARKNFSIFSTLALIILMTAAIVPGVMGATTVDLGSACSFAILAKSGISNTGTSSITGDIGVSPISSTAITGFALTMDPSTQFSTSAQVAGRVYAADYGDPTPSMMTSAISAMEAAYTDAAGRAADFTDVNAGNLGGLTLIPGVYKFNSGVTIPTDLTLAGNSNDVWIFQVEGTLATGSGTNIVLSGGALPENVYWVVAGQTTLGTNSGFSGTILDQTGIALQTGAALNGRAFAQTAVTLDTATVNAPSICSVPTTQPTTQPTTQPTTQPSTQPSTQPSTQPSTQPSTQP
;
A
#
# COMPACT_ATOMS: atom_id res chain seq x y z
N MET A 1 -3.97 -42.68 -68.13
CA MET A 1 -5.37 -42.41 -68.53
C MET A 1 -6.22 -43.53 -67.96
N ALA A 2 -7.00 -43.22 -66.91
CA ALA A 2 -8.14 -43.96 -66.35
C ALA A 2 -7.93 -45.41 -65.87
N LEU A 3 -8.50 -45.92 -64.77
CA LEU A 3 -9.37 -45.41 -63.70
C LEU A 3 -9.44 -46.54 -62.64
N MET A 4 -9.57 -46.11 -61.38
CA MET A 4 -10.26 -46.73 -60.21
C MET A 4 -10.86 -48.16 -60.34
N GLU A 5 -10.78 -48.97 -59.27
CA GLU A 5 -11.94 -49.18 -58.38
C GLU A 5 -11.57 -49.91 -57.07
N GLN A 6 -12.17 -49.42 -55.99
CA GLN A 6 -12.16 -49.93 -54.62
C GLN A 6 -13.05 -51.16 -54.50
N ASN A 7 -12.68 -52.16 -53.70
CA ASN A 7 -13.65 -53.11 -53.16
C ASN A 7 -13.44 -53.28 -51.65
N SER A 8 -14.25 -52.54 -50.90
CA SER A 8 -14.48 -52.77 -49.48
C SER A 8 -15.39 -53.99 -49.28
N ILE A 9 -15.49 -54.43 -48.02
CA ILE A 9 -16.53 -55.29 -47.42
C ILE A 9 -16.04 -56.72 -47.11
N GLY A 10 -15.43 -56.83 -45.93
CA GLY A 10 -15.21 -58.08 -45.20
C GLY A 10 -15.40 -57.88 -43.70
N ILE A 11 -16.57 -57.37 -43.30
CA ILE A 11 -16.98 -57.31 -41.89
C ILE A 11 -17.93 -58.49 -41.61
N LEU A 12 -17.75 -59.11 -40.43
CA LEU A 12 -18.68 -59.96 -39.65
C LEU A 12 -18.50 -61.49 -39.77
N LYS A 13 -17.69 -62.05 -38.87
CA LYS A 13 -18.19 -62.90 -37.75
C LYS A 13 -17.01 -63.50 -36.98
N ASN A 14 -16.74 -62.96 -35.79
CA ASN A 14 -16.40 -63.79 -34.64
C ASN A 14 -16.66 -63.01 -33.36
N ALA A 15 -17.94 -63.03 -32.95
CA ALA A 15 -18.35 -62.67 -31.61
C ALA A 15 -18.55 -63.95 -30.82
N ARG A 16 -17.71 -64.19 -29.79
CA ARG A 16 -18.16 -64.26 -28.40
C ARG A 16 -17.05 -64.79 -27.46
N LYS A 17 -16.80 -63.95 -26.45
CA LYS A 17 -16.50 -64.27 -25.04
C LYS A 17 -15.12 -64.82 -24.72
N ASN A 18 -14.34 -64.01 -24.01
CA ASN A 18 -13.80 -64.28 -22.66
C ASN A 18 -13.10 -62.99 -22.17
N PHE A 19 -13.77 -62.20 -21.32
CA PHE A 19 -13.61 -62.15 -19.86
C PHE A 19 -12.60 -61.07 -19.43
N SER A 20 -13.17 -59.89 -19.20
CA SER A 20 -12.75 -58.79 -18.32
C SER A 20 -11.44 -58.97 -17.52
N ILE A 21 -10.45 -58.10 -17.79
CA ILE A 21 -9.60 -57.52 -16.74
C ILE A 21 -9.26 -56.07 -17.13
N PHE A 22 -10.07 -55.11 -16.69
CA PHE A 22 -9.67 -53.71 -16.61
C PHE A 22 -8.69 -53.60 -15.43
N SER A 23 -7.38 -53.56 -15.71
CA SER A 23 -6.39 -53.15 -14.70
C SER A 23 -6.19 -51.65 -14.82
N THR A 24 -7.05 -50.89 -14.14
CA THR A 24 -6.88 -49.46 -13.93
C THR A 24 -5.70 -49.27 -12.97
N LEU A 25 -4.56 -48.81 -13.48
CA LEU A 25 -3.47 -48.32 -12.66
C LEU A 25 -3.90 -46.95 -12.10
N ALA A 26 -4.48 -46.94 -10.90
CA ALA A 26 -4.77 -45.71 -10.18
C ALA A 26 -3.45 -45.12 -9.67
N LEU A 27 -2.96 -44.08 -10.35
CA LEU A 27 -1.86 -43.25 -9.86
C LEU A 27 -2.37 -42.45 -8.66
N ILE A 28 -2.09 -42.93 -7.45
CA ILE A 28 -2.35 -42.18 -6.22
C ILE A 28 -1.28 -41.08 -6.15
N ILE A 29 -1.62 -39.90 -6.70
CA ILE A 29 -0.87 -38.67 -6.44
C ILE A 29 -1.17 -38.30 -4.99
N LEU A 30 -0.26 -38.66 -4.09
CA LEU A 30 -0.28 -38.18 -2.71
C LEU A 30 0.03 -36.67 -2.76
N MET A 31 -1.00 -35.84 -2.84
CA MET A 31 -0.87 -34.41 -2.58
C MET A 31 -0.49 -34.25 -1.11
N THR A 32 0.80 -34.15 -0.83
CA THR A 32 1.25 -33.46 0.37
C THR A 32 0.75 -32.04 0.26
N ALA A 33 -0.29 -31.69 1.02
CA ALA A 33 -0.59 -30.29 1.28
C ALA A 33 0.66 -29.72 1.96
N ALA A 34 1.50 -29.04 1.18
CA ALA A 34 2.47 -28.13 1.77
C ALA A 34 1.63 -27.16 2.59
N ILE A 35 1.86 -27.11 3.89
CA ILE A 35 1.40 -26.00 4.71
C ILE A 35 2.19 -24.81 4.16
N VAL A 36 1.64 -24.13 3.16
CA VAL A 36 2.11 -22.83 2.76
C VAL A 36 1.88 -21.98 4.00
N PRO A 37 2.92 -21.40 4.63
CA PRO A 37 2.69 -20.41 5.67
C PRO A 37 1.68 -19.42 5.11
N GLY A 38 0.58 -19.19 5.82
CA GLY A 38 -0.38 -18.18 5.40
C GLY A 38 0.38 -16.88 5.19
N VAL A 39 0.38 -16.36 3.97
CA VAL A 39 0.90 -15.02 3.70
C VAL A 39 0.00 -14.08 4.48
N MET A 40 0.42 -13.69 5.68
CA MET A 40 -0.20 -12.58 6.36
C MET A 40 0.10 -11.37 5.49
N GLY A 41 -0.91 -10.87 4.77
CA GLY A 41 -0.74 -9.72 3.89
C GLY A 41 -0.06 -8.58 4.64
N ALA A 42 0.77 -7.81 3.92
CA ALA A 42 1.45 -6.66 4.50
C ALA A 42 0.44 -5.75 5.22
N THR A 43 0.83 -5.26 6.39
CA THR A 43 0.02 -4.29 7.14
C THR A 43 0.55 -2.88 6.90
N THR A 44 -0.30 -1.88 7.08
CA THR A 44 0.07 -0.48 6.88
C THR A 44 1.23 -0.07 7.80
N VAL A 45 1.98 0.95 7.37
CA VAL A 45 3.07 1.56 8.15
C VAL A 45 2.51 2.78 8.86
N ASP A 46 2.65 2.84 10.18
CA ASP A 46 2.22 3.99 10.96
C ASP A 46 3.19 5.16 10.76
N LEU A 47 2.72 6.22 10.14
CA LEU A 47 3.49 7.44 9.88
C LEU A 47 3.49 8.40 11.08
N GLY A 48 2.71 8.12 12.13
CA GLY A 48 2.57 8.97 13.31
C GLY A 48 2.32 10.43 12.96
N SER A 49 3.05 11.34 13.60
CA SER A 49 2.91 12.78 13.34
C SER A 49 3.51 13.25 12.00
N ALA A 50 4.34 12.43 11.32
CA ALA A 50 4.80 12.73 9.97
C ALA A 50 3.63 12.71 8.96
N CYS A 51 2.57 11.97 9.27
CA CYS A 51 1.35 11.86 8.47
C CYS A 51 0.80 13.20 7.95
N SER A 52 0.89 14.28 8.72
CA SER A 52 0.33 15.57 8.33
C SER A 52 1.07 16.26 7.17
N PHE A 53 2.24 15.75 6.77
CA PHE A 53 3.14 16.39 5.81
C PHE A 53 3.12 15.70 4.45
N ALA A 54 3.06 16.50 3.38
CA ALA A 54 3.37 16.08 2.02
C ALA A 54 4.87 15.88 1.81
N ILE A 55 5.69 16.78 2.38
CA ILE A 55 7.14 16.74 2.26
C ILE A 55 7.76 16.99 3.64
N LEU A 56 8.66 16.11 4.07
CA LEU A 56 9.39 16.24 5.31
C LEU A 56 10.87 15.95 5.05
N ALA A 57 11.76 16.83 5.51
CA ALA A 57 13.19 16.68 5.26
C ALA A 57 14.05 17.14 6.44
N LYS A 58 15.24 16.56 6.64
CA LYS A 58 16.13 16.97 7.73
C LYS A 58 17.13 18.06 7.37
N SER A 59 17.56 18.12 6.11
CA SER A 59 18.65 18.99 5.65
C SER A 59 18.25 19.97 4.53
N GLY A 60 16.97 20.04 4.18
CA GLY A 60 16.43 21.09 3.31
C GLY A 60 15.38 20.61 2.32
N ILE A 61 14.62 21.58 1.80
CA ILE A 61 13.68 21.38 0.69
C ILE A 61 13.98 22.49 -0.33
N SER A 62 14.46 22.13 -1.52
CA SER A 62 14.72 23.11 -2.58
C SER A 62 13.78 22.91 -3.75
N ASN A 63 13.47 24.02 -4.41
CA ASN A 63 12.63 24.02 -5.59
C ASN A 63 13.24 24.89 -6.71
N THR A 64 13.25 24.34 -7.92
CA THR A 64 13.53 25.07 -9.16
C THR A 64 12.25 25.16 -9.99
N GLY A 65 11.98 26.31 -10.60
CA GLY A 65 10.73 26.54 -11.32
C GLY A 65 9.52 26.69 -10.40
N THR A 66 8.33 26.36 -10.89
CA THR A 66 7.08 26.46 -10.12
C THR A 66 6.50 25.08 -9.89
N SER A 67 6.55 24.62 -8.65
CA SER A 67 5.93 23.37 -8.20
C SER A 67 4.52 23.61 -7.66
N SER A 68 3.74 22.53 -7.55
CA SER A 68 2.42 22.52 -6.92
C SER A 68 2.36 21.45 -5.85
N ILE A 69 2.24 21.86 -4.59
CA ILE A 69 2.21 20.96 -3.44
C ILE A 69 0.85 21.07 -2.75
N THR A 70 0.18 19.94 -2.56
CA THR A 70 -1.00 19.81 -1.71
C THR A 70 -0.63 19.11 -0.42
N GLY A 71 -0.77 19.82 0.71
CA GLY A 71 -0.37 19.38 2.04
C GLY A 71 0.79 20.18 2.62
N ASP A 72 1.05 19.97 3.92
CA ASP A 72 2.06 20.72 4.65
C ASP A 72 3.48 20.25 4.28
N ILE A 73 4.45 21.16 4.34
CA ILE A 73 5.87 20.82 4.17
C ILE A 73 6.67 21.28 5.38
N GLY A 74 7.76 20.59 5.70
CA GLY A 74 8.63 21.10 6.74
C GLY A 74 10.02 20.51 6.84
N VAL A 75 10.87 21.26 7.53
CA VAL A 75 12.27 20.88 7.80
C VAL A 75 12.61 20.93 9.29
N SER A 76 13.37 19.95 9.75
CA SER A 76 13.98 19.94 11.09
C SER A 76 15.06 18.86 11.18
N PRO A 77 16.20 19.08 11.84
CA PRO A 77 16.51 20.21 12.73
C PRO A 77 17.05 21.46 12.00
N ILE A 78 17.21 21.42 10.68
CA ILE A 78 17.68 22.57 9.92
C ILE A 78 16.66 23.73 9.96
N SER A 79 17.15 24.96 9.81
CA SER A 79 16.30 26.16 9.80
C SER A 79 15.59 26.38 8.46
N SER A 80 14.62 27.28 8.49
CA SER A 80 13.82 27.76 7.36
C SER A 80 14.63 28.25 6.17
N THR A 81 15.87 28.69 6.40
CA THR A 81 16.80 29.10 5.34
C THR A 81 17.15 27.98 4.36
N ALA A 82 16.96 26.72 4.75
CA ALA A 82 17.14 25.56 3.88
C ALA A 82 15.89 25.21 3.06
N ILE A 83 14.80 25.96 3.22
CA ILE A 83 13.62 25.90 2.34
C ILE A 83 13.77 26.98 1.28
N THR A 84 14.17 26.59 0.06
CA THR A 84 14.59 27.52 -1.00
C THR A 84 13.72 27.37 -2.25
N GLY A 85 13.50 28.47 -2.98
CA GLY A 85 12.70 28.47 -4.22
C GLY A 85 11.18 28.53 -4.03
N PHE A 86 10.70 28.78 -2.81
CA PHE A 86 9.27 28.84 -2.49
C PHE A 86 8.70 30.25 -2.31
N ALA A 87 9.55 31.29 -2.25
CA ALA A 87 9.14 32.66 -1.94
C ALA A 87 8.25 32.73 -0.67
N LEU A 88 8.78 32.21 0.44
CA LEU A 88 8.04 32.07 1.69
C LEU A 88 7.61 33.43 2.26
N THR A 89 6.38 33.50 2.73
CA THR A 89 5.85 34.62 3.52
C THR A 89 5.52 34.14 4.93
N MET A 90 6.21 34.67 5.93
CA MET A 90 5.98 34.35 7.34
C MET A 90 4.60 34.81 7.79
N ASP A 91 3.86 33.93 8.46
CA ASP A 91 2.58 34.27 9.08
C ASP A 91 2.80 35.16 10.33
N PRO A 92 1.90 36.09 10.66
CA PRO A 92 2.03 36.94 11.85
C PRO A 92 2.19 36.18 13.18
N SER A 93 1.72 34.93 13.27
CA SER A 93 1.95 34.07 14.45
C SER A 93 3.40 33.65 14.61
N THR A 94 4.24 33.77 13.58
CA THR A 94 5.62 33.27 13.47
C THR A 94 5.76 31.74 13.52
N GLN A 95 4.65 31.00 13.57
CA GLN A 95 4.63 29.54 13.72
C GLN A 95 4.79 28.79 12.39
N PHE A 96 4.43 29.41 11.28
CA PHE A 96 4.53 28.83 9.94
C PHE A 96 4.71 29.92 8.89
N SER A 97 5.08 29.50 7.69
CA SER A 97 5.07 30.35 6.50
C SER A 97 4.08 29.82 5.46
N THR A 98 3.76 30.66 4.49
CA THR A 98 2.93 30.32 3.32
C THR A 98 3.71 30.50 2.02
N SER A 99 3.25 29.84 0.96
CA SER A 99 3.76 30.00 -0.40
C SER A 99 2.61 29.78 -1.38
N ALA A 100 2.61 30.50 -2.51
CA ALA A 100 1.66 30.26 -3.59
C ALA A 100 1.79 28.85 -4.22
N GLN A 101 2.92 28.18 -4.01
CA GLN A 101 3.21 26.83 -4.50
C GLN A 101 2.73 25.74 -3.54
N VAL A 102 2.31 26.09 -2.32
CA VAL A 102 1.96 25.13 -1.27
C VAL A 102 0.52 25.40 -0.81
N ALA A 103 -0.39 24.52 -1.21
CA ALA A 103 -1.74 24.41 -0.66
C ALA A 103 -1.69 23.71 0.71
N GLY A 104 -1.08 24.40 1.68
CA GLY A 104 -0.75 23.92 3.00
C GLY A 104 0.09 24.96 3.75
N ARG A 105 0.74 24.54 4.82
CA ARG A 105 1.66 25.36 5.62
C ARG A 105 3.09 24.86 5.48
N VAL A 106 4.01 25.80 5.60
CA VAL A 106 5.45 25.54 5.61
C VAL A 106 5.94 25.69 7.04
N TYR A 107 6.64 24.69 7.56
CA TYR A 107 7.18 24.68 8.93
C TYR A 107 8.70 24.47 8.95
N ALA A 108 9.37 25.04 9.95
CA ALA A 108 10.81 24.89 10.12
C ALA A 108 11.20 24.89 11.61
N ALA A 109 12.38 24.38 11.94
CA ALA A 109 12.84 24.22 13.32
C ALA A 109 13.07 25.55 14.07
N ASP A 110 13.27 26.65 13.36
CA ASP A 110 13.53 28.00 13.88
C ASP A 110 12.27 28.87 14.00
N TYR A 111 11.08 28.32 13.74
CA TYR A 111 9.81 29.03 13.88
C TYR A 111 9.33 29.11 15.34
N GLY A 112 8.37 29.99 15.61
CA GLY A 112 7.80 30.19 16.95
C GLY A 112 7.06 28.96 17.49
N ASP A 113 6.97 28.86 18.82
CA ASP A 113 6.29 27.75 19.50
C ASP A 113 4.80 27.65 19.08
N PRO A 114 4.26 26.43 18.89
CA PRO A 114 4.84 25.12 19.24
C PRO A 114 5.61 24.42 18.10
N THR A 115 5.95 25.12 17.01
CA THR A 115 6.47 24.49 15.78
C THR A 115 7.74 23.66 15.97
N PRO A 116 8.76 24.08 16.75
CA PRO A 116 9.98 23.29 16.90
C PRO A 116 9.73 21.89 17.50
N SER A 117 8.85 21.79 18.50
CA SER A 117 8.52 20.51 19.14
C SER A 117 7.67 19.62 18.23
N MET A 118 6.70 20.21 17.53
CA MET A 118 5.90 19.53 16.50
C MET A 118 6.78 18.95 15.39
N MET A 119 7.73 19.73 14.89
CA MET A 119 8.66 19.29 13.84
C MET A 119 9.61 18.21 14.33
N THR A 120 10.08 18.29 15.57
CA THR A 120 10.89 17.22 16.18
C THR A 120 10.10 15.91 16.24
N SER A 121 8.83 15.95 16.69
CA SER A 121 7.96 14.77 16.71
C SER A 121 7.72 14.20 15.30
N ALA A 122 7.50 15.05 14.30
CA ALA A 122 7.28 14.61 12.92
C ALA A 122 8.51 13.90 12.35
N ILE A 123 9.72 14.43 12.57
CA ILE A 123 10.97 13.80 12.12
C ILE A 123 11.20 12.46 12.82
N SER A 124 10.98 12.39 14.14
CA SER A 124 11.09 11.11 14.87
C SER A 124 10.06 10.08 14.40
N ALA A 125 8.83 10.50 14.06
CA ALA A 125 7.82 9.61 13.50
C ALA A 125 8.19 9.09 12.11
N MET A 126 8.79 9.93 11.26
CA MET A 126 9.35 9.51 9.97
C MET A 126 10.46 8.46 10.15
N GLU A 127 11.40 8.68 11.07
CA GLU A 127 12.50 7.73 11.35
C GLU A 127 11.97 6.40 11.91
N ALA A 128 10.95 6.46 12.76
CA ALA A 128 10.27 5.27 13.27
C ALA A 128 9.56 4.49 12.16
N ALA A 129 8.84 5.18 11.27
CA ALA A 129 8.18 4.58 10.12
C ALA A 129 9.17 3.92 9.16
N TYR A 130 10.31 4.57 8.89
CA TYR A 130 11.41 3.97 8.11
C TYR A 130 11.90 2.68 8.76
N THR A 131 12.18 2.71 10.08
CA THR A 131 12.71 1.57 10.82
C THR A 131 11.72 0.40 10.86
N ASP A 132 10.44 0.68 11.09
CA ASP A 132 9.35 -0.30 11.06
C ASP A 132 9.25 -0.97 9.67
N ALA A 133 9.12 -0.15 8.62
CA ALA A 133 8.91 -0.65 7.27
C ALA A 133 10.14 -1.41 6.73
N ALA A 134 11.36 -0.96 7.06
CA ALA A 134 12.61 -1.66 6.72
C ALA A 134 12.78 -2.99 7.47
N GLY A 135 12.16 -3.12 8.65
CA GLY A 135 12.22 -4.31 9.51
C GLY A 135 11.17 -5.38 9.22
N ARG A 136 10.20 -5.13 8.33
CA ARG A 136 9.15 -6.11 7.99
C ARG A 136 9.75 -7.36 7.34
N ALA A 137 9.20 -8.53 7.64
CA ALA A 137 9.58 -9.77 6.98
C ALA A 137 9.19 -9.71 5.49
N ALA A 138 10.09 -10.12 4.61
CA ALA A 138 9.87 -10.08 3.17
C ALA A 138 9.05 -11.29 2.70
N ASP A 139 8.07 -11.04 1.83
CA ASP A 139 7.33 -12.07 1.10
C ASP A 139 8.07 -12.44 -0.21
N PHE A 140 8.70 -11.43 -0.82
CA PHE A 140 9.42 -11.56 -2.07
C PHE A 140 10.81 -10.95 -1.94
N THR A 141 11.82 -11.57 -2.56
CA THR A 141 13.20 -11.08 -2.53
C THR A 141 13.78 -10.99 -3.94
N ASP A 142 14.44 -9.86 -4.23
CA ASP A 142 15.16 -9.56 -5.47
C ASP A 142 14.35 -9.85 -6.74
N VAL A 143 13.06 -9.50 -6.72
CA VAL A 143 12.15 -9.69 -7.86
C VAL A 143 12.75 -9.04 -9.11
N ASN A 144 12.93 -9.85 -10.15
CA ASN A 144 13.51 -9.43 -11.43
C ASN A 144 14.83 -8.63 -11.27
N ALA A 145 15.64 -8.99 -10.28
CA ALA A 145 16.91 -8.32 -9.97
C ALA A 145 16.79 -6.79 -9.83
N GLY A 146 15.65 -6.31 -9.29
CA GLY A 146 15.41 -4.89 -9.04
C GLY A 146 14.85 -4.10 -10.23
N ASN A 147 14.65 -4.70 -11.40
CA ASN A 147 13.96 -4.03 -12.51
C ASN A 147 12.45 -4.31 -12.44
N LEU A 148 11.65 -3.32 -12.06
CA LEU A 148 10.20 -3.48 -11.90
C LEU A 148 9.39 -3.02 -13.12
N GLY A 149 10.05 -2.53 -14.17
CA GLY A 149 9.37 -2.05 -15.36
C GLY A 149 8.54 -3.13 -16.05
N GLY A 150 7.28 -2.81 -16.34
CA GLY A 150 6.34 -3.69 -17.03
C GLY A 150 5.73 -4.78 -16.15
N LEU A 151 6.10 -4.86 -14.86
CA LEU A 151 5.54 -5.85 -13.95
C LEU A 151 4.16 -5.44 -13.46
N THR A 152 3.38 -6.45 -13.09
CA THR A 152 2.18 -6.30 -12.25
C THR A 152 2.45 -7.00 -10.93
N LEU A 153 2.46 -6.25 -9.84
CA LEU A 153 2.79 -6.75 -8.51
C LEU A 153 1.53 -6.84 -7.66
N ILE A 154 1.37 -7.99 -7.01
CA ILE A 154 0.33 -8.24 -6.01
C ILE A 154 0.74 -7.63 -4.67
N PRO A 155 -0.17 -7.51 -3.69
CA PRO A 155 0.16 -6.98 -2.37
C PRO A 155 1.23 -7.80 -1.67
N GLY A 156 2.07 -7.14 -0.86
CA GLY A 156 3.11 -7.81 -0.08
C GLY A 156 4.34 -6.95 0.22
N VAL A 157 5.29 -7.56 0.94
CA VAL A 157 6.60 -6.98 1.28
C VAL A 157 7.66 -7.48 0.29
N TYR A 158 8.24 -6.56 -0.46
CA TYR A 158 9.27 -6.80 -1.47
C TYR A 158 10.62 -6.30 -0.96
N LYS A 159 11.61 -7.18 -0.84
CA LYS A 159 12.98 -6.83 -0.45
C LYS A 159 13.93 -6.88 -1.63
N PHE A 160 14.76 -5.84 -1.75
CA PHE A 160 15.84 -5.77 -2.72
C PHE A 160 17.16 -5.48 -2.01
N ASN A 161 18.15 -6.35 -2.20
CA ASN A 161 19.48 -6.20 -1.62
C ASN A 161 20.38 -5.26 -2.46
N SER A 162 19.79 -4.60 -3.46
CA SER A 162 20.44 -3.68 -4.39
C SER A 162 19.46 -2.58 -4.82
N GLY A 163 19.87 -1.72 -5.75
CA GLY A 163 19.00 -0.65 -6.26
C GLY A 163 17.84 -1.17 -7.11
N VAL A 164 16.75 -0.41 -7.12
CA VAL A 164 15.54 -0.67 -7.92
C VAL A 164 15.42 0.36 -9.05
N THR A 165 15.04 -0.13 -10.23
CA THR A 165 14.75 0.71 -11.40
C THR A 165 13.35 0.41 -11.93
N ILE A 166 12.67 1.46 -12.40
CA ILE A 166 11.34 1.39 -13.02
C ILE A 166 11.41 2.09 -14.38
N PRO A 167 12.02 1.45 -15.41
CA PRO A 167 12.26 2.07 -16.70
C PRO A 167 11.01 2.20 -17.59
N THR A 168 9.96 1.44 -17.28
CA THR A 168 8.63 1.47 -17.91
C THR A 168 7.56 1.36 -16.82
N ASP A 169 6.30 1.56 -17.17
CA ASP A 169 5.19 1.53 -16.20
C ASP A 169 5.19 0.27 -15.33
N LEU A 170 4.89 0.46 -14.04
CA LEU A 170 4.73 -0.58 -13.03
C LEU A 170 3.27 -0.58 -12.58
N THR A 171 2.62 -1.74 -12.54
CA THR A 171 1.24 -1.85 -12.02
C THR A 171 1.25 -2.50 -10.63
N LEU A 172 0.57 -1.88 -9.67
CA LEU A 172 0.23 -2.46 -8.37
C LEU A 172 -1.25 -2.84 -8.40
N ALA A 173 -1.54 -4.13 -8.24
CA ALA A 173 -2.87 -4.68 -8.43
C ALA A 173 -3.41 -5.30 -7.14
N GLY A 174 -4.41 -4.65 -6.56
CA GLY A 174 -5.11 -5.11 -5.36
C GLY A 174 -6.27 -4.21 -4.99
N ASN A 175 -6.95 -4.52 -3.89
CA ASN A 175 -8.09 -3.77 -3.41
C ASN A 175 -7.66 -2.59 -2.49
N SER A 176 -8.63 -1.82 -1.99
CA SER A 176 -8.38 -0.63 -1.18
C SER A 176 -7.76 -0.87 0.19
N ASN A 177 -7.73 -2.11 0.67
CA ASN A 177 -7.13 -2.49 1.96
C ASN A 177 -5.75 -3.15 1.79
N ASP A 178 -5.36 -3.44 0.55
CA ASP A 178 -4.10 -4.11 0.28
C ASP A 178 -2.92 -3.16 0.41
N VAL A 179 -1.78 -3.71 0.83
CA VAL A 179 -0.56 -2.94 1.16
C VAL A 179 0.64 -3.46 0.36
N TRP A 180 1.48 -2.53 -0.05
CA TRP A 180 2.78 -2.78 -0.66
C TRP A 180 3.88 -2.11 0.15
N ILE A 181 4.92 -2.87 0.49
CA ILE A 181 6.13 -2.32 1.13
C ILE A 181 7.32 -2.74 0.27
N PHE A 182 8.04 -1.77 -0.29
CA PHE A 182 9.26 -1.99 -1.06
C PHE A 182 10.47 -1.59 -0.23
N GLN A 183 11.23 -2.56 0.25
CA GLN A 183 12.49 -2.36 0.98
C GLN A 183 13.66 -2.39 -0.01
N VAL A 184 14.35 -1.28 -0.18
CA VAL A 184 15.42 -1.11 -1.18
C VAL A 184 16.72 -0.74 -0.47
N GLU A 185 17.68 -1.67 -0.44
CA GLU A 185 19.00 -1.43 0.18
C GLU A 185 19.95 -0.57 -0.70
N GLY A 186 19.51 -0.19 -1.90
CA GLY A 186 20.22 0.73 -2.80
C GLY A 186 19.42 1.99 -3.13
N THR A 187 19.62 2.53 -4.34
CA THR A 187 18.85 3.66 -4.87
C THR A 187 17.53 3.19 -5.50
N LEU A 188 16.57 4.11 -5.63
CA LEU A 188 15.33 3.90 -6.39
C LEU A 188 15.27 4.92 -7.53
N ALA A 189 15.06 4.47 -8.78
CA ALA A 189 14.97 5.38 -9.92
C ALA A 189 13.82 5.02 -10.87
N THR A 190 13.00 6.01 -11.23
CA THR A 190 12.00 5.86 -12.30
C THR A 190 12.51 6.45 -13.61
N GLY A 191 12.09 5.85 -14.73
CA GLY A 191 12.35 6.38 -16.07
C GLY A 191 11.52 7.65 -16.35
N SER A 192 11.95 8.44 -17.33
CA SER A 192 11.16 9.58 -17.82
C SER A 192 9.80 9.13 -18.36
N GLY A 193 8.73 9.83 -18.00
CA GLY A 193 7.36 9.55 -18.46
C GLY A 193 6.75 8.25 -17.93
N THR A 194 7.43 7.55 -17.03
CA THR A 194 6.94 6.27 -16.47
C THR A 194 5.90 6.51 -15.39
N ASN A 195 4.98 5.56 -15.23
CA ASN A 195 3.89 5.63 -14.27
C ASN A 195 3.86 4.41 -13.34
N ILE A 196 3.65 4.65 -12.05
CA ILE A 196 3.21 3.62 -11.11
C ILE A 196 1.68 3.65 -11.10
N VAL A 197 1.09 2.62 -11.70
CA VAL A 197 -0.35 2.49 -11.92
C VAL A 197 -0.97 1.67 -10.79
N LEU A 198 -1.96 2.25 -10.11
CA LEU A 198 -2.77 1.53 -9.13
C LEU A 198 -4.01 0.96 -9.83
N SER A 199 -4.29 -0.33 -9.62
CA SER A 199 -5.41 -1.03 -10.23
C SER A 199 -6.14 -1.89 -9.20
N GLY A 200 -7.40 -2.24 -9.49
CA GLY A 200 -8.22 -3.08 -8.59
C GLY A 200 -8.81 -2.35 -7.37
N GLY A 201 -8.57 -1.04 -7.24
CA GLY A 201 -8.98 -0.24 -6.09
C GLY A 201 -7.84 0.07 -5.11
N ALA A 202 -6.61 -0.35 -5.41
CA ALA A 202 -5.42 0.01 -4.65
C ALA A 202 -5.30 1.52 -4.44
N LEU A 203 -4.86 1.91 -3.24
CA LEU A 203 -4.77 3.30 -2.79
C LEU A 203 -3.30 3.70 -2.55
N PRO A 204 -2.90 4.93 -2.92
CA PRO A 204 -1.52 5.38 -2.75
C PRO A 204 -1.10 5.44 -1.27
N GLU A 205 -2.02 5.70 -0.35
CA GLU A 205 -1.75 5.70 1.10
C GLU A 205 -1.33 4.33 1.65
N ASN A 206 -1.54 3.23 0.92
CA ASN A 206 -1.12 1.88 1.29
C ASN A 206 0.15 1.40 0.58
N VAL A 207 0.84 2.28 -0.15
CA VAL A 207 2.08 1.95 -0.86
C VAL A 207 3.25 2.66 -0.18
N TYR A 208 4.25 1.89 0.26
CA TYR A 208 5.41 2.40 0.98
C TYR A 208 6.71 2.00 0.28
N TRP A 209 7.58 2.97 0.07
CA TRP A 209 8.90 2.80 -0.54
C TRP A 209 9.95 3.16 0.51
N VAL A 210 10.71 2.19 0.98
CA VAL A 210 11.71 2.35 2.04
C VAL A 210 13.08 2.19 1.41
N VAL A 211 13.81 3.30 1.27
CA VAL A 211 14.99 3.36 0.41
C VAL A 211 16.21 3.81 1.22
N ALA A 212 17.25 2.98 1.22
CA ALA A 212 18.49 3.26 1.94
C ALA A 212 19.40 4.26 1.19
N GLY A 213 19.35 4.25 -0.14
CA GLY A 213 19.99 5.25 -1.02
C GLY A 213 18.99 6.28 -1.53
N GLN A 214 19.43 7.12 -2.49
CA GLN A 214 18.60 8.20 -3.02
C GLN A 214 17.49 7.68 -3.93
N THR A 215 16.30 8.27 -3.79
CA THR A 215 15.20 8.14 -4.74
C THR A 215 15.24 9.25 -5.80
N THR A 216 15.13 8.89 -7.08
CA THR A 216 15.01 9.83 -8.20
C THR A 216 13.74 9.52 -9.00
N LEU A 217 12.81 10.47 -9.04
CA LEU A 217 11.64 10.42 -9.92
C LEU A 217 11.99 11.10 -11.25
N GLY A 218 11.95 10.33 -12.34
CA GLY A 218 12.29 10.79 -13.69
C GLY A 218 11.41 11.94 -14.17
N THR A 219 11.88 12.66 -15.20
CA THR A 219 11.13 13.79 -15.76
C THR A 219 9.76 13.34 -16.24
N ASN A 220 8.72 14.11 -15.91
CA ASN A 220 7.31 13.80 -16.22
C ASN A 220 6.85 12.40 -15.76
N SER A 221 7.51 11.76 -14.78
CA SER A 221 7.05 10.48 -14.24
C SER A 221 5.87 10.65 -13.28
N GLY A 222 4.93 9.70 -13.27
CA GLY A 222 3.88 9.58 -12.26
C GLY A 222 4.24 8.53 -11.21
N PHE A 223 4.25 8.91 -9.93
CA PHE A 223 4.62 8.03 -8.82
C PHE A 223 3.49 7.95 -7.79
N SER A 224 3.31 6.77 -7.19
CA SER A 224 2.30 6.52 -6.16
C SER A 224 2.93 5.90 -4.92
N GLY A 225 2.63 6.50 -3.76
CA GLY A 225 3.05 5.98 -2.46
C GLY A 225 3.82 6.96 -1.58
N THR A 226 4.03 6.56 -0.32
CA THR A 226 4.89 7.26 0.63
C THR A 226 6.33 6.78 0.46
N ILE A 227 7.24 7.71 0.19
CA ILE A 227 8.69 7.47 0.11
C ILE A 227 9.30 7.80 1.47
N LEU A 228 9.93 6.81 2.10
CA LEU A 228 10.73 6.90 3.32
C LEU A 228 12.19 6.67 2.93
N ASP A 229 12.93 7.74 2.72
CA ASP A 229 14.30 7.72 2.20
C ASP A 229 15.31 8.05 3.31
N GLN A 230 16.33 7.21 3.48
CA GLN A 230 17.42 7.46 4.43
C GLN A 230 18.35 8.58 3.96
N THR A 231 18.34 8.87 2.66
CA THR A 231 19.11 9.95 2.04
C THR A 231 18.16 11.01 1.51
N GLY A 232 18.19 11.30 0.20
CA GLY A 232 17.48 12.40 -0.41
C GLY A 232 16.51 11.92 -1.48
N ILE A 233 15.51 12.74 -1.78
CA ILE A 233 14.51 12.47 -2.81
C ILE A 233 14.61 13.59 -3.85
N ALA A 234 14.77 13.23 -5.12
CA ALA A 234 14.82 14.15 -6.24
C ALA A 234 13.62 13.94 -7.17
N LEU A 235 12.76 14.95 -7.27
CA LEU A 235 11.68 15.01 -8.24
C LEU A 235 12.14 15.86 -9.41
N GLN A 236 12.49 15.21 -10.52
CA GLN A 236 12.95 15.88 -11.72
C GLN A 236 11.81 16.65 -12.41
N THR A 237 12.15 17.45 -13.42
CA THR A 237 11.23 18.34 -14.13
C THR A 237 9.87 17.69 -14.43
N GLY A 238 8.80 18.24 -13.87
CA GLY A 238 7.43 17.81 -14.17
C GLY A 238 7.02 16.47 -13.54
N ALA A 239 7.85 15.86 -12.69
CA ALA A 239 7.48 14.65 -11.97
C ALA A 239 6.27 14.91 -11.05
N ALA A 240 5.36 13.93 -10.97
CA ALA A 240 4.17 13.98 -10.15
C ALA A 240 4.19 12.84 -9.12
N LEU A 241 4.07 13.19 -7.84
CA LEU A 241 3.96 12.26 -6.72
C LEU A 241 2.56 12.34 -6.12
N ASN A 242 1.80 11.25 -6.22
CA ASN A 242 0.58 11.04 -5.46
C ASN A 242 0.93 10.24 -4.20
N GLY A 243 1.27 10.94 -3.12
CA GLY A 243 1.91 10.35 -1.96
C GLY A 243 2.67 11.37 -1.12
N ARG A 244 3.73 10.91 -0.44
CA ARG A 244 4.52 11.72 0.49
C ARG A 244 6.01 11.53 0.23
N ALA A 245 6.79 12.59 0.38
CA ALA A 245 8.25 12.58 0.21
C ALA A 245 8.93 12.85 1.56
N PHE A 246 9.37 11.79 2.23
CA PHE A 246 10.03 11.86 3.55
C PHE A 246 11.49 11.46 3.44
N ALA A 247 12.38 12.44 3.62
CA ALA A 247 13.82 12.27 3.44
C ALA A 247 14.59 12.57 4.73
N GLN A 248 15.46 11.66 5.16
CA GLN A 248 16.38 11.91 6.27
C GLN A 248 17.56 12.84 5.91
N THR A 249 17.63 13.30 4.65
CA THR A 249 18.45 14.45 4.23
C THR A 249 17.59 15.50 3.52
N ALA A 250 17.69 15.67 2.20
CA ALA A 250 17.04 16.75 1.46
C ALA A 250 16.01 16.23 0.45
N VAL A 251 15.01 17.05 0.17
CA VAL A 251 14.11 16.89 -0.98
C VAL A 251 14.39 17.99 -1.98
N THR A 252 14.52 17.63 -3.26
CA THR A 252 14.73 18.59 -4.36
C THR A 252 13.62 18.44 -5.38
N LEU A 253 13.05 19.57 -5.80
CA LEU A 253 11.95 19.65 -6.75
C LEU A 253 12.37 20.47 -7.98
N ASP A 254 11.96 20.03 -9.15
CA ASP A 254 11.97 20.85 -10.36
C ASP A 254 10.59 20.82 -11.01
N THR A 255 9.85 21.93 -10.91
CA THR A 255 8.53 22.10 -11.52
C THR A 255 7.61 20.88 -11.27
N ALA A 256 7.66 20.36 -10.04
CA ALA A 256 7.09 19.07 -9.67
C ALA A 256 5.69 19.23 -9.06
N THR A 257 4.90 18.17 -9.07
CA THR A 257 3.62 18.11 -8.37
C THR A 257 3.70 17.10 -7.23
N VAL A 258 3.25 17.48 -6.03
CA VAL A 258 3.14 16.57 -4.88
C VAL A 258 1.73 16.67 -4.32
N ASN A 259 0.98 15.58 -4.37
CA ASN A 259 -0.38 15.48 -3.87
C ASN A 259 -0.41 14.47 -2.71
N ALA A 260 -0.40 14.99 -1.48
CA ALA A 260 -0.54 14.14 -0.31
C ALA A 260 -1.96 13.60 -0.16
N PRO A 261 -2.14 12.30 0.15
CA PRO A 261 -3.43 11.79 0.58
C PRO A 261 -3.92 12.54 1.83
N SER A 262 -5.22 12.84 1.89
CA SER A 262 -5.84 13.53 3.02
C SER A 262 -5.95 12.67 4.28
N ILE A 263 -5.73 11.36 4.16
CA ILE A 263 -5.76 10.39 5.26
C ILE A 263 -4.43 9.64 5.34
N CYS A 264 -4.07 9.20 6.54
CA CYS A 264 -3.10 8.11 6.70
C CYS A 264 -3.85 6.85 7.06
N SER A 265 -3.47 5.75 6.45
CA SER A 265 -4.02 4.43 6.73
C SER A 265 -3.61 4.00 8.14
N VAL A 266 -4.45 4.31 9.13
CA VAL A 266 -4.22 3.85 10.50
C VAL A 266 -4.36 2.32 10.50
N PRO A 267 -3.39 1.55 11.03
CA PRO A 267 -3.53 0.10 11.12
C PRO A 267 -4.79 -0.26 11.92
N THR A 268 -5.79 -0.85 11.28
CA THR A 268 -6.98 -1.35 11.98
C THR A 268 -6.61 -2.62 12.73
N THR A 269 -6.13 -2.49 13.97
CA THR A 269 -5.88 -3.61 14.88
C THR A 269 -7.14 -4.08 15.61
N GLN A 270 -8.35 -3.64 15.23
CA GLN A 270 -9.56 -4.01 15.96
C GLN A 270 -10.19 -5.29 15.40
N PRO A 271 -10.07 -6.46 16.07
CA PRO A 271 -10.98 -7.58 15.82
C PRO A 271 -12.41 -7.14 16.18
N THR A 272 -13.34 -7.32 15.24
CA THR A 272 -14.77 -7.06 15.45
C THR A 272 -15.35 -8.12 16.41
N THR A 273 -15.26 -7.87 17.72
CA THR A 273 -16.01 -8.64 18.72
C THR A 273 -16.95 -7.77 19.53
N GLN A 274 -17.58 -6.75 18.93
CA GLN A 274 -18.66 -6.05 19.62
C GLN A 274 -19.88 -6.97 19.70
N PRO A 275 -20.25 -7.52 20.88
CA PRO A 275 -21.50 -8.25 21.01
C PRO A 275 -22.63 -7.22 21.00
N THR A 276 -23.62 -7.41 20.14
CA THR A 276 -24.81 -6.55 20.12
C THR A 276 -25.60 -6.75 21.42
N THR A 277 -25.47 -5.83 22.38
CA THR A 277 -26.30 -5.79 23.59
C THR A 277 -27.61 -5.03 23.38
N GLN A 278 -28.08 -4.84 22.14
CA GLN A 278 -29.32 -4.12 21.90
C GLN A 278 -30.53 -5.03 22.19
N PRO A 279 -31.33 -4.76 23.26
CA PRO A 279 -32.58 -5.46 23.48
C PRO A 279 -33.62 -4.86 22.52
N THR A 280 -34.31 -5.70 21.75
CA THR A 280 -35.41 -5.25 20.90
C THR A 280 -36.60 -4.81 21.77
N THR A 281 -36.86 -3.51 21.85
CA THR A 281 -38.04 -2.93 22.52
C THR A 281 -39.29 -2.94 21.64
N GLN A 282 -39.52 -3.99 20.85
CA GLN A 282 -40.72 -4.08 20.01
C GLN A 282 -41.76 -5.00 20.65
N PRO A 283 -42.88 -4.47 21.19
CA PRO A 283 -44.01 -5.30 21.59
C PRO A 283 -44.68 -5.88 20.34
N SER A 284 -44.87 -7.20 20.29
CA SER A 284 -45.66 -7.84 19.24
C SER A 284 -47.14 -7.50 19.42
N THR A 285 -47.77 -6.81 18.46
CA THR A 285 -49.21 -6.54 18.43
C THR A 285 -50.02 -7.71 17.88
N GLN A 286 -49.67 -8.96 18.21
CA GLN A 286 -50.38 -10.14 17.73
C GLN A 286 -51.11 -10.83 18.89
N PRO A 287 -52.45 -10.71 18.99
CA PRO A 287 -53.24 -11.53 19.89
C PRO A 287 -53.22 -12.99 19.41
N SER A 288 -52.74 -13.93 20.24
CA SER A 288 -52.90 -15.36 19.98
C SER A 288 -54.33 -15.79 20.34
N THR A 289 -55.12 -16.22 19.36
CA THR A 289 -56.47 -16.76 19.56
C THR A 289 -56.46 -18.25 19.92
N GLN A 290 -55.59 -18.69 20.83
CA GLN A 290 -55.52 -20.11 21.19
C GLN A 290 -55.76 -20.31 22.70
N PRO A 291 -56.96 -20.77 23.10
CA PRO A 291 -57.20 -21.29 24.44
C PRO A 291 -56.52 -22.66 24.58
N SER A 292 -55.56 -22.81 25.51
CA SER A 292 -55.15 -24.14 25.96
C SER A 292 -55.95 -24.52 27.21
N THR A 293 -56.80 -25.51 27.04
CA THR A 293 -57.47 -26.23 28.13
C THR A 293 -56.48 -27.23 28.72
N GLN A 294 -55.76 -26.87 29.79
CA GLN A 294 -55.06 -27.87 30.59
C GLN A 294 -55.08 -27.54 32.09
N PRO A 295 -55.88 -28.28 32.89
CA PRO A 295 -55.94 -28.10 34.35
C PRO A 295 -54.66 -28.54 35.06
N SER A 296 -54.32 -27.81 36.14
CA SER A 296 -53.18 -28.09 37.03
C SER A 296 -53.47 -29.27 37.96
N THR A 297 -52.51 -30.19 38.09
CA THR A 297 -52.42 -31.11 39.22
C THR A 297 -50.96 -31.32 39.62
N GLN A 298 -50.43 -30.55 40.58
CA GLN A 298 -49.66 -31.18 41.65
C GLN A 298 -49.45 -30.27 42.88
N PRO A 299 -49.55 -30.80 44.11
CA PRO A 299 -49.62 -30.01 45.34
C PRO A 299 -48.27 -29.67 45.96
N SER A 300 -48.28 -28.63 46.79
CA SER A 300 -47.22 -28.25 47.72
C SER A 300 -47.07 -29.27 48.86
N THR A 301 -45.84 -29.68 49.17
CA THR A 301 -45.47 -30.14 50.51
C THR A 301 -44.10 -29.59 50.89
N GLN A 302 -44.13 -28.70 51.88
CA GLN A 302 -43.11 -28.40 52.89
C GLN A 302 -42.52 -29.70 53.51
N PRO A 303 -41.36 -29.67 54.20
CA PRO A 303 -41.06 -28.78 55.33
C PRO A 303 -40.01 -27.69 55.07
#